data_AF-A0A522YIU8-F1
#
_entry.id   AF-A0A522YIU8-F1
#
_cell.length_a   1.000
_cell.length_b   1.000
_cell.length_c   1.000
_cell.angle_alpha   90.00
_cell.angle_beta   90.00
_cell.angle_gamma   90.00
#
_symmetry.space_group_name_H-M   'P 1'
#
loop_
_entity.id
_entity.type
_entity.pdbx_description
1 polymer ?
#
loop_
_entity_poly.entity_id
_entity_poly.type
_entity_poly.pdbx_seq_one_letter_code
_entity_poly.pdbx_strand_id
1 'polypeptide(L)'
;MDVSGLYNLCEVLLWGTAAAVMFVRSSREEGPMRRLGKKTSAVLAVFSLTDVIEIKTGAWWDPWWLLTLKSACVVALVGAGIRYRKLRSQG
;
A
#
# COMPACT_ATOMS: atom_id res chain seq x y z
N MET A 1 19.32 7.31 15.88
CA MET A 1 17.97 6.90 15.42
C MET A 1 17.65 5.61 16.13
N ASP A 2 16.49 5.52 16.75
CA ASP A 2 16.03 4.28 17.38
C ASP A 2 15.81 3.20 16.32
N VAL A 3 16.02 1.93 16.65
CA VAL A 3 15.93 0.79 15.71
C VAL A 3 14.55 0.74 15.06
N SER A 4 13.51 1.07 15.83
CA SER A 4 12.12 1.19 15.40
C SER A 4 11.93 2.23 14.29
N GLY A 5 12.64 3.36 14.36
CA GLY A 5 12.55 4.42 13.36
C GLY A 5 13.23 4.05 12.04
N LEU A 6 14.35 3.30 12.09
CA LEU A 6 15.00 2.79 10.89
C LEU A 6 14.15 1.72 10.18
N TYR A 7 13.54 0.82 10.95
CA TYR A 7 12.61 -0.19 10.42
C TYR A 7 11.45 0.47 9.68
N ASN A 8 10.77 1.42 10.33
CA ASN A 8 9.66 2.14 9.73
C ASN A 8 10.08 2.96 8.49
N LEU A 9 11.27 3.56 8.48
CA LEU A 9 11.77 4.27 7.30
C LEU A 9 11.96 3.32 6.11
N CYS A 10 12.48 2.11 6.35
CA CYS A 10 12.58 1.09 5.33
C CYS A 10 11.19 0.68 4.80
N GLU A 11 10.19 0.56 5.67
CA GLU A 11 8.80 0.29 5.26
C GLU A 11 8.23 1.42 4.41
N VAL A 12 8.37 2.68 4.83
CA VAL A 12 7.94 3.86 4.06
C VAL A 12 8.52 3.82 2.64
N LEU A 13 9.84 3.60 2.53
CA LEU A 13 10.52 3.54 1.23
C LEU A 13 10.05 2.35 0.39
N LEU A 14 9.87 1.18 1.00
CA LEU A 14 9.41 -0.04 0.32
C LEU A 14 7.99 0.15 -0.23
N TRP A 15 7.04 0.53 0.62
CA TRP A 15 5.63 0.67 0.23
C TRP A 15 5.42 1.86 -0.69
N GLY A 16 6.12 2.97 -0.47
CA GLY A 16 6.08 4.15 -1.32
C GLY A 16 6.63 3.88 -2.72
N THR A 17 7.78 3.18 -2.81
CA THR A 17 8.36 2.78 -4.11
C THR A 17 7.44 1.80 -4.82
N ALA A 18 6.88 0.81 -4.11
CA ALA A 18 5.91 -0.11 -4.68
C ALA A 18 4.67 0.62 -5.22
N ALA A 19 4.15 1.61 -4.49
CA ALA A 19 3.04 2.45 -4.93
C ALA A 19 3.35 3.18 -6.24
N ALA A 20 4.54 3.80 -6.33
CA ALA A 20 4.99 4.53 -7.51
C ALA A 20 5.18 3.62 -8.73
N VAL A 21 5.90 2.50 -8.56
CA VAL A 21 6.10 1.51 -9.63
C VAL A 21 4.76 0.98 -10.12
N MET A 22 3.85 0.66 -9.20
CA MET A 22 2.53 0.14 -9.57
C MET A 22 1.66 1.18 -10.26
N PHE A 23 1.77 2.46 -9.88
CA PHE A 23 1.10 3.56 -10.58
C PHE A 23 1.58 3.70 -12.02
N VAL A 24 2.91 3.74 -12.22
CA VAL A 24 3.53 3.90 -13.53
C VAL A 24 3.19 2.71 -14.42
N ARG A 25 3.32 1.48 -13.89
CA ARG A 25 3.01 0.27 -14.65
C ARG A 25 1.53 0.18 -15.01
N SER A 26 0.64 0.41 -14.05
CA SER A 26 -0.81 0.35 -14.30
C SER A 26 -1.29 1.44 -15.25
N SER A 27 -0.59 2.56 -15.36
CA SER A 27 -0.92 3.62 -16.32
C SER A 27 -0.66 3.22 -17.77
N ARG A 28 0.13 2.17 -18.01
CA ARG A 28 0.36 1.57 -19.34
C ARG A 28 -0.63 0.45 -19.68
N GLU A 29 -1.42 0.00 -18.71
CA GLU A 29 -2.46 -1.02 -18.91
C GLU A 29 -3.76 -0.36 -19.43
N GLU A 30 -4.65 -1.17 -19.99
CA GLU A 30 -5.99 -0.72 -20.42
C GLU A 30 -7.11 -1.38 -19.61
N GLY A 31 -8.31 -0.78 -19.69
CA GLY A 31 -9.54 -1.34 -19.15
C GLY A 31 -9.52 -1.64 -17.63
N PRO A 32 -10.03 -2.81 -17.20
CA PRO A 32 -10.18 -3.14 -15.78
C PRO A 32 -8.83 -3.29 -15.05
N MET A 33 -7.75 -3.65 -15.75
CA MET A 33 -6.43 -3.82 -15.16
C MET A 33 -5.81 -2.48 -14.75
N ARG A 34 -5.97 -1.43 -15.58
CA ARG A 34 -5.58 -0.06 -15.23
C ARG A 34 -6.27 0.43 -13.97
N ARG A 35 -7.59 0.25 -13.88
CA ARG A 35 -8.38 0.68 -12.72
C ARG A 35 -7.96 -0.07 -11.46
N LEU A 36 -7.72 -1.37 -11.57
CA LEU A 36 -7.25 -2.19 -10.44
C LEU A 36 -5.88 -1.72 -9.96
N GLY A 37 -4.92 -1.58 -10.87
CA GLY A 37 -3.55 -1.16 -10.51
C GLY A 37 -3.47 0.25 -9.92
N LYS A 38 -4.28 1.21 -10.43
CA LYS A 38 -4.37 2.55 -9.84
C LYS A 38 -4.94 2.53 -8.41
N LYS A 39 -5.98 1.72 -8.17
CA LYS A 39 -6.55 1.53 -6.83
C LYS A 39 -5.53 0.89 -5.88
N THR A 40 -4.84 -0.16 -6.32
CA THR A 40 -3.79 -0.82 -5.54
C THR A 40 -2.65 0.14 -5.20
N SER A 41 -2.22 0.95 -6.17
CA SER A 41 -1.20 1.99 -5.95
C SER A 41 -1.64 3.02 -4.90
N ALA A 42 -2.88 3.51 -4.97
CA ALA A 42 -3.41 4.44 -3.96
C ALA A 42 -3.43 3.80 -2.57
N VAL A 43 -3.82 2.53 -2.45
CA VAL A 43 -3.81 1.79 -1.17
C VAL A 43 -2.39 1.64 -0.61
N LEU A 44 -1.40 1.31 -1.46
CA LEU A 44 0.00 1.23 -1.05
C LEU A 44 0.55 2.58 -0.58
N ALA A 45 0.18 3.67 -1.25
CA ALA A 45 0.57 5.02 -0.86
C ALA A 45 -0.03 5.40 0.51
N VAL A 46 -1.30 5.07 0.75
CA VAL A 46 -1.95 5.28 2.06
C VAL A 46 -1.28 4.43 3.14
N PHE A 47 -0.92 3.18 2.85
CA PHE A 47 -0.20 2.31 3.78
C PHE A 47 1.17 2.91 4.15
N SER A 48 1.97 3.31 3.15
CA SER A 48 3.25 4.00 3.35
C SER A 48 3.11 5.27 4.20
N LEU A 49 2.02 6.02 4.03
CA LEU A 49 1.73 7.19 4.86
C LEU A 49 1.44 6.82 6.33
N THR A 50 0.84 5.66 6.58
CA THR A 50 0.63 5.18 7.97
C THR A 50 1.96 4.92 8.67
N ASP A 51 2.96 4.39 7.96
CA ASP A 51 4.30 4.15 8.51
C ASP A 51 5.06 5.48 8.76
N VAL A 52 4.84 6.52 7.94
CA VAL A 52 5.39 7.87 8.21
C VAL A 52 4.83 8.45 9.51
N ILE A 53 3.55 8.20 9.79
CA ILE A 53 2.92 8.66 11.03
C ILE A 53 3.53 7.90 12.22
N GLU A 54 3.79 6.60 12.08
CA GLU A 54 4.46 5.77 13.10
C GLU A 54 5.86 6.29 13.46
N ILE A 55 6.64 6.76 12.48
CA ILE A 55 7.94 7.43 12.72
C ILE A 55 7.77 8.69 13.58
N LYS A 56 6.67 9.43 13.40
CA LYS A 56 6.41 10.70 14.11
C LYS A 56 5.81 10.49 15.49
N THR A 57 4.92 9.51 15.65
CA THR A 57 4.23 9.23 16.92
C THR A 57 5.05 8.32 17.83
N GLY A 58 5.98 7.53 17.27
CA GLY A 58 6.75 6.54 18.02
C GLY A 58 5.92 5.36 18.51
N ALA A 59 4.64 5.30 18.14
CA ALA A 59 3.69 4.26 18.53
C ALA A 59 2.87 3.80 17.33
N TRP A 60 2.86 2.48 17.09
CA TRP A 60 2.10 1.86 16.01
C TRP A 60 0.59 1.73 16.31
N TRP A 61 0.20 1.88 17.58
CA TRP A 61 -1.20 1.81 18.04
C TRP A 61 -1.83 3.17 18.36
N ASP A 62 -1.04 4.25 18.42
CA ASP A 62 -1.55 5.57 18.76
C ASP A 62 -1.29 6.57 17.62
N PRO A 63 -2.35 7.10 16.99
CA PRO A 63 -3.77 6.89 17.28
C PRO A 63 -4.38 5.61 16.68
N TRP A 64 -5.42 5.08 17.32
CA TRP A 64 -5.91 3.68 17.13
C TRP A 64 -6.49 3.43 15.73
N TRP A 65 -6.90 4.51 15.05
CA TRP A 65 -7.40 4.46 13.68
C TRP A 65 -6.31 4.09 12.67
N LEU A 66 -5.01 4.26 13.00
CA LEU A 66 -3.91 3.78 12.17
C LEU A 66 -3.99 2.26 11.97
N LEU A 67 -4.29 1.51 13.04
CA LEU A 67 -4.40 0.07 12.97
C LEU A 67 -5.57 -0.37 12.09
N THR A 68 -6.70 0.34 12.19
CA THR A 68 -7.86 0.12 11.31
C THR A 68 -7.51 0.42 9.85
N LEU A 69 -6.81 1.52 9.59
CA LEU A 69 -6.39 1.90 8.25
C LEU A 69 -5.39 0.91 7.65
N LYS A 70 -4.39 0.48 8.44
CA LYS A 70 -3.39 -0.53 8.05
C LYS A 70 -4.09 -1.86 7.70
N SER A 71 -5.04 -2.29 8.54
CA SER A 71 -5.87 -3.47 8.32
C SER A 71 -6.74 -3.36 7.06
N ALA A 72 -7.40 -2.22 6.86
CA ALA A 72 -8.22 -1.96 5.68
C ALA A 72 -7.38 -1.97 4.38
N CYS A 73 -6.17 -1.41 4.43
CA CYS A 73 -5.22 -1.47 3.32
C CYS A 73 -4.81 -2.91 3.01
N VAL A 74 -4.47 -3.73 4.01
CA VAL A 74 -4.13 -5.15 3.79
C VAL A 74 -5.29 -5.90 3.13
N VAL A 75 -6.51 -5.72 3.63
CA VAL A 75 -7.72 -6.34 3.02
C VAL A 75 -7.90 -5.89 1.57
N ALA A 76 -7.71 -4.60 1.28
CA ALA A 76 -7.81 -4.07 -0.08
C ALA A 76 -6.71 -4.63 -1.01
N LEU A 77 -5.48 -4.80 -0.53
CA LEU A 77 -4.38 -5.43 -1.29
C LEU A 77 -4.65 -6.90 -1.59
N VAL A 78 -5.13 -7.66 -0.60
CA VAL A 78 -5.53 -9.06 -0.78
C VAL A 78 -6.66 -9.17 -1.80
N GLY A 79 -7.71 -8.34 -1.65
CA GLY A 79 -8.82 -8.29 -2.61
C GLY A 79 -8.36 -7.92 -4.02
N ALA A 80 -7.41 -6.99 -4.14
CA ALA A 80 -6.81 -6.63 -5.42
C ALA A 80 -6.02 -7.80 -6.04
N GLY A 81 -5.28 -8.56 -5.23
CA GLY A 81 -4.56 -9.76 -5.66
C GLY A 81 -5.49 -10.87 -6.18
N ILE A 82 -6.60 -11.11 -5.48
CA ILE A 82 -7.63 -12.06 -5.92
C ILE A 82 -8.23 -11.61 -7.26
N ARG A 83 -8.57 -10.32 -7.37
CA ARG A 83 -9.15 -9.76 -8.60
C ARG A 83 -8.17 -9.77 -9.77
N TYR A 84 -6.88 -9.54 -9.51
CA TYR A 84 -5.82 -9.65 -10.51
C TYR A 84 -5.71 -11.08 -11.06
N ARG A 85 -5.72 -12.10 -10.20
CA ARG A 85 -5.70 -13.50 -10.63
C ARG A 85 -6.91 -13.84 -11.50
N LYS A 86 -8.09 -13.36 -11.12
CA LYS A 86 -9.34 -13.58 -11.90
C LYS A 86 -9.33 -12.88 -13.25
N LEU A 87 -8.80 -11.66 -13.34
CA LEU A 87 -8.66 -10.95 -14.62
C LEU A 87 -7.63 -11.62 -15.53
N ARG A 88 -6.53 -12.12 -14.95
CA ARG A 88 -5.49 -12.83 -15.71
C ARG A 88 -5.91 -14.22 -16.18
N SER A 89 -6.86 -14.89 -15.53
CA SER A 89 -7.39 -16.17 -15.99
C SER A 89 -8.45 -16.05 -17.09
N GLN A 90 -8.93 -14.83 -17.37
CA GLN A 90 -10.01 -14.56 -18.33
C GLN A 90 -9.51 -13.97 -19.66
N GLY A 91 -8.23 -13.59 -19.74
CA GLY A 91 -7.55 -13.16 -20.97
C GLY A 91 -6.48 -14.16 -21.35
#